data_AF-A0A557Y0J5-F1
#
_entry.id   AF-A0A557Y0J5-F1
#
_cell.length_a   1.000
_cell.length_b   1.000
_cell.length_c   1.000
_cell.angle_alpha   90.00
_cell.angle_beta   90.00
_cell.angle_gamma   90.00
#
_symmetry.space_group_name_H-M   'P 1'
#
loop_
_entity.id
_entity.type
_entity.pdbx_description
1 polymer ?
#
loop_
_entity_poly.entity_id
_entity_poly.type
_entity_poly.pdbx_seq_one_letter_code
_entity_poly.pdbx_strand_id
1 'polypeptide(L)'
;MAKLTRLGELERAVMDHLWSAPEPQTVRQVHEALSARRDLAYTTVMTVLQRLAKKNLVSQIRDDRAHRYAAVHGRDELVAGLMVDALAQAEDSGGRQAALVHFVERVGADEAQALRRALAELQANQRPAPPAGVPAEA
;
A
#
# COMPACT_ATOMS: atom_id res chain seq x y z
N MET A 1 9.53 -1.15 11.21
CA MET A 1 8.28 -1.08 10.44
C MET A 1 7.60 -2.44 10.49
N ALA A 2 6.27 -2.50 10.62
CA ALA A 2 5.57 -3.78 10.66
C ALA A 2 5.61 -4.41 9.26
N LYS A 3 6.05 -5.67 9.15
CA LYS A 3 6.09 -6.41 7.89
C LYS A 3 4.68 -6.54 7.33
N LEU A 4 4.42 -5.96 6.18
CA LEU A 4 3.17 -6.08 5.46
C LEU A 4 3.05 -7.52 4.99
N THR A 5 2.06 -8.22 5.56
CA THR A 5 1.75 -9.61 5.22
C THR A 5 0.54 -9.61 4.29
N ARG A 6 0.51 -10.56 3.35
CA ARG A 6 -0.62 -10.76 2.45
C ARG A 6 -1.94 -10.78 3.25
N LEU A 7 -2.91 -9.98 2.83
CA LEU A 7 -4.21 -9.94 3.50
C LEU A 7 -4.95 -11.27 3.30
N GLY A 8 -5.53 -11.79 4.38
CA GLY A 8 -6.49 -12.88 4.29
C GLY A 8 -7.77 -12.46 3.56
N GLU A 9 -8.64 -13.40 3.20
CA GLU A 9 -9.85 -13.10 2.41
C GLU A 9 -10.76 -12.07 3.08
N LEU A 10 -10.99 -12.20 4.39
CA LEU A 10 -11.84 -11.27 5.13
C LEU A 10 -11.15 -9.92 5.36
N GLU A 11 -9.84 -9.91 5.60
CA GLU A 11 -9.05 -8.67 5.69
C GLU A 11 -9.09 -7.90 4.36
N ARG A 12 -8.97 -8.61 3.24
CA ARG A 12 -9.12 -8.05 1.90
C ARG A 12 -10.50 -7.43 1.71
N ALA A 13 -11.56 -8.16 2.05
CA ALA A 13 -12.92 -7.66 1.89
C ALA A 13 -13.19 -6.40 2.73
N VAL A 14 -12.68 -6.35 3.96
CA VAL A 14 -12.73 -5.14 4.80
C VAL A 14 -11.98 -3.98 4.13
N MET A 15 -10.75 -4.20 3.67
CA MET A 15 -9.96 -3.14 3.01
C MET A 15 -10.60 -2.67 1.70
N ASP A 16 -11.17 -3.56 0.89
CA ASP A 16 -11.86 -3.20 -0.36
C ASP A 16 -13.05 -2.28 -0.08
N HIS A 17 -13.78 -2.52 1.01
CA HIS A 17 -14.84 -1.61 1.45
C HIS A 17 -14.27 -0.27 1.95
N LEU A 18 -13.21 -0.28 2.76
CA LEU A 18 -12.61 0.95 3.26
C LEU A 18 -11.96 1.81 2.16
N TRP A 19 -11.42 1.21 1.10
CA TRP A 19 -10.88 1.94 -0.05
C TRP A 19 -11.97 2.53 -0.96
N SER A 20 -13.16 1.95 -0.98
CA SER A 20 -14.28 2.46 -1.77
C SER A 20 -15.11 3.51 -1.01
N ALA A 21 -14.98 3.57 0.32
CA ALA A 21 -15.64 4.56 1.14
C ALA A 21 -14.88 5.90 1.12
N PRO A 22 -15.58 7.03 0.87
CA PRO A 22 -14.94 8.36 0.89
C PRO A 22 -14.59 8.83 2.31
N GLU A 23 -15.25 8.27 3.33
CA GLU A 23 -15.16 8.70 4.72
C GLU A 23 -14.80 7.53 5.65
N PRO A 24 -14.20 7.79 6.82
CA PRO A 24 -13.95 6.77 7.83
C PRO A 24 -15.24 6.04 8.25
N GLN A 25 -15.21 4.71 8.23
CA GLN A 25 -16.36 3.84 8.46
C GLN A 25 -16.37 3.27 9.89
N THR A 26 -17.55 3.18 10.50
CA THR A 26 -17.74 2.46 11.77
C THR A 26 -17.73 0.94 11.55
N VAL A 27 -17.47 0.18 12.61
CA VAL A 27 -17.57 -1.30 12.57
C VAL A 27 -18.92 -1.76 12.03
N ARG A 28 -20.01 -1.06 12.41
CA ARG A 28 -21.37 -1.36 11.97
C ARG A 28 -21.53 -1.19 10.45
N GLN A 29 -21.05 -0.08 9.90
CA GLN A 29 -21.13 0.17 8.45
C GLN A 29 -20.33 -0.89 7.66
N VAL A 30 -19.12 -1.22 8.12
CA VAL A 30 -18.31 -2.29 7.50
C VAL A 30 -19.03 -3.63 7.60
N HIS A 31 -19.64 -3.93 8.76
CA HIS A 31 -20.38 -5.18 8.97
C HIS A 31 -21.62 -5.27 8.07
N GLU A 32 -22.41 -4.22 7.97
CA GLU A 32 -23.58 -4.13 7.08
C GLU A 32 -23.17 -4.33 5.62
N ALA A 33 -22.09 -3.66 5.17
CA ALA A 33 -21.58 -3.79 3.81
C ALA A 33 -21.10 -5.21 3.47
N LEU A 34 -20.41 -5.88 4.40
CA LEU A 34 -19.92 -7.24 4.20
C LEU A 34 -21.01 -8.30 4.35
N SER A 35 -22.03 -8.02 5.17
CA SER A 35 -23.16 -8.93 5.42
C SER A 35 -24.03 -9.14 4.18
N ALA A 36 -23.98 -8.23 3.20
CA ALA A 36 -24.65 -8.39 1.92
C ALA A 36 -24.19 -9.63 1.13
N ARG A 37 -22.99 -10.16 1.43
CA ARG A 37 -22.41 -11.30 0.69
C ARG A 37 -21.96 -12.45 1.59
N ARG A 38 -21.93 -12.27 2.91
CA ARG A 38 -21.40 -13.26 3.88
C ARG A 38 -22.18 -13.17 5.19
N ASP A 39 -22.55 -14.30 5.78
CA ASP A 39 -23.10 -14.29 7.14
C ASP A 39 -21.96 -14.17 8.16
N LEU A 40 -21.74 -12.95 8.66
CA LEU A 40 -20.64 -12.63 9.58
C LEU A 40 -21.21 -12.08 10.88
N ALA A 41 -20.67 -12.53 12.01
CA ALA A 41 -20.94 -11.89 13.29
C ALA A 41 -20.27 -10.49 13.34
N TYR A 42 -20.94 -9.54 13.98
CA TYR A 42 -20.42 -8.17 14.19
C TYR A 42 -19.03 -8.18 14.85
N THR A 43 -18.83 -9.03 15.86
CA THR A 43 -17.56 -9.17 16.58
C THR A 43 -16.43 -9.72 15.70
N THR A 44 -16.75 -10.49 14.66
CA THR A 44 -15.77 -10.95 13.68
C THR A 44 -15.21 -9.77 12.89
N VAL A 45 -16.09 -8.88 12.38
CA VAL A 45 -15.65 -7.66 11.67
C VAL A 45 -14.87 -6.73 12.59
N MET A 46 -15.34 -6.55 13.83
CA MET A 46 -14.62 -5.78 14.86
C MET A 46 -13.20 -6.32 15.07
N THR A 47 -13.05 -7.64 15.22
CA THR A 47 -11.75 -8.28 15.44
C THR A 47 -10.82 -8.11 14.24
N VAL A 48 -11.34 -8.20 13.02
CA VAL A 48 -10.56 -8.00 11.79
C VAL A 48 -10.06 -6.56 11.69
N LEU A 49 -10.91 -5.57 11.94
CA LEU A 49 -10.51 -4.15 11.97
C LEU A 49 -9.42 -3.89 13.02
N GLN A 50 -9.53 -4.47 14.21
CA GLN A 50 -8.48 -4.37 15.24
C GLN A 50 -7.17 -5.01 14.79
N ARG A 51 -7.20 -6.16 14.09
CA ARG A 51 -5.99 -6.79 13.53
C ARG A 51 -5.37 -5.94 12.44
N LEU A 52 -6.16 -5.38 11.53
CA LEU A 52 -5.69 -4.46 10.50
C LEU A 52 -5.07 -3.20 11.13
N ALA A 53 -5.64 -2.68 12.21
CA ALA A 53 -5.09 -1.54 12.95
C ALA A 53 -3.73 -1.88 13.58
N LYS A 54 -3.59 -3.06 14.19
CA LYS A 54 -2.30 -3.55 14.70
C LYS A 54 -1.25 -3.72 13.61
N LYS A 55 -1.67 -3.98 12.37
CA LYS A 55 -0.80 -4.05 11.17
C LYS A 55 -0.51 -2.68 10.55
N ASN A 56 -1.03 -1.58 11.11
CA ASN A 56 -0.98 -0.23 10.53
C ASN A 56 -1.60 -0.11 9.13
N LEU A 57 -2.56 -0.98 8.81
CA LEU A 57 -3.29 -0.94 7.54
C LEU A 57 -4.51 -0.02 7.59
N VAL A 58 -5.08 0.12 8.79
CA VAL A 58 -6.19 1.04 9.06
C VAL A 58 -5.86 1.88 10.29
N SER A 59 -6.31 3.13 10.32
CA SER A 59 -6.27 3.97 11.52
C SER A 59 -7.60 3.85 12.25
N GLN A 60 -7.55 3.76 13.58
CA GLN A 60 -8.74 3.85 14.41
C GLN A 60 -8.90 5.30 14.88
N ILE A 61 -9.97 5.96 14.43
CA ILE A 61 -10.30 7.33 14.78
C ILE A 61 -11.34 7.27 15.90
N ARG A 62 -11.06 7.96 17.01
CA ARG A 62 -12.03 8.14 18.09
C ARG A 62 -12.98 9.27 17.68
N ASP A 63 -14.25 8.92 17.54
CA ASP A 63 -15.36 9.85 17.36
C ASP A 63 -16.29 9.67 18.58
N ASP A 64 -16.96 10.73 19.01
CA ASP A 64 -17.67 10.83 20.31
C ASP A 64 -18.75 9.76 20.50
N ARG A 65 -19.18 9.11 19.41
CA ARG A 65 -20.24 8.09 19.40
C ARG A 65 -19.75 6.68 19.12
N ALA A 66 -18.70 6.52 18.32
CA ALA A 66 -18.21 5.22 17.88
C ALA A 66 -16.79 5.29 17.33
N HIS A 67 -16.03 4.19 17.43
CA HIS A 67 -14.77 4.08 16.70
C HIS A 67 -15.01 3.99 15.19
N ARG A 68 -14.30 4.84 14.44
CA ARG A 68 -14.25 4.81 12.98
C ARG A 68 -12.90 4.31 12.48
N TYR A 69 -12.89 3.78 11.28
CA TYR A 69 -11.72 3.20 10.65
C TYR A 69 -11.54 3.76 9.23
N ALA A 70 -10.32 4.14 8.90
CA ALA A 70 -9.93 4.56 7.55
C ALA A 70 -8.67 3.79 7.12
N ALA A 71 -8.54 3.50 5.83
CA ALA A 71 -7.32 2.91 5.30
C ALA A 71 -6.14 3.90 5.45
N VAL A 72 -5.00 3.41 5.93
CA VAL A 72 -3.77 4.24 6.07
C VAL A 72 -3.09 4.44 4.72
N HIS A 73 -3.16 3.41 3.87
CA HIS A 73 -2.53 3.38 2.55
C HIS A 73 -3.56 3.10 1.48
N GLY A 74 -3.35 3.68 0.29
CA GLY A 74 -4.10 3.30 -0.90
C GLY A 74 -3.87 1.84 -1.30
N ARG A 75 -4.72 1.30 -2.17
CA ARG A 75 -4.59 -0.08 -2.66
C ARG A 75 -3.24 -0.31 -3.34
N ASP A 76 -2.82 0.61 -4.20
CA ASP A 76 -1.60 0.47 -4.97
C ASP A 76 -0.35 0.71 -4.10
N GLU A 77 -0.44 1.61 -3.13
CA GLU A 77 0.60 1.79 -2.11
C GLU A 77 0.82 0.54 -1.26
N LEU A 78 -0.26 -0.15 -0.88
CA LEU A 78 -0.15 -1.42 -0.18
C LEU A 78 0.60 -2.46 -1.03
N VAL A 79 0.28 -2.56 -2.32
CA VAL A 79 0.96 -3.49 -3.23
C VAL A 79 2.44 -3.14 -3.35
N ALA A 80 2.77 -1.85 -3.52
CA ALA A 80 4.16 -1.38 -3.56
C ALA A 80 4.91 -1.72 -2.26
N GLY A 81 4.30 -1.48 -1.09
CA GLY A 81 4.87 -1.83 0.20
C GLY A 81 5.15 -3.33 0.35
N LEU A 82 4.24 -4.19 -0.14
CA LEU A 82 4.45 -5.65 -0.16
C LEU A 82 5.63 -6.05 -1.08
N MET A 83 5.81 -5.37 -2.22
CA MET A 83 6.95 -5.62 -3.10
C MET A 83 8.27 -5.22 -2.44
N VAL A 84 8.29 -4.08 -1.73
CA VAL A 84 9.46 -3.62 -0.97
C VAL A 84 9.81 -4.60 0.15
N ASP A 85 8.82 -5.06 0.92
CA ASP A 85 9.04 -6.02 2.00
C ASP A 85 9.52 -7.39 1.51
N ALA A 86 9.05 -7.82 0.33
CA ALA A 86 9.53 -9.02 -0.34
C ALA A 86 11.00 -8.87 -0.76
N LEU A 87 11.36 -7.73 -1.36
CA LEU A 87 12.75 -7.45 -1.74
C LEU A 87 13.68 -7.36 -0.52
N ALA A 88 13.18 -6.85 0.61
CA ALA A 88 13.90 -6.79 1.87
C ALA A 88 14.18 -8.17 2.52
N GLN A 89 13.64 -9.26 1.97
CA GLN A 89 13.98 -10.62 2.41
C GLN A 89 15.34 -11.10 1.87
N ALA A 90 15.90 -10.43 0.85
CA ALA A 90 17.24 -10.77 0.37
C ALA A 90 18.32 -10.29 1.35
N GLU A 91 19.27 -11.18 1.64
CA GLU A 91 20.26 -11.01 2.71
C GLU A 91 21.21 -9.82 2.48
N ASP A 92 21.59 -9.56 1.23
CA ASP A 92 22.54 -8.52 0.87
C ASP A 92 22.16 -7.76 -0.43
N SER A 93 23.00 -6.83 -0.85
CA SER A 93 22.80 -6.05 -2.08
C SER A 93 22.88 -6.90 -3.35
N GLY A 94 23.72 -7.93 -3.38
CA GLY A 94 23.84 -8.85 -4.51
C GLY A 94 22.58 -9.69 -4.69
N GLY A 95 22.03 -10.22 -3.60
CA GLY A 95 20.76 -10.93 -3.56
C GLY A 95 19.58 -10.06 -3.97
N ARG A 96 19.54 -8.79 -3.54
CA ARG A 96 18.52 -7.83 -4.02
C ARG A 96 18.63 -7.59 -5.52
N GLN A 97 19.83 -7.43 -6.05
CA GLN A 97 20.05 -7.26 -7.49
C GLN A 97 19.59 -8.50 -8.27
N ALA A 98 19.97 -9.71 -7.84
CA ALA A 98 19.55 -10.96 -8.45
C ALA A 98 18.01 -11.13 -8.40
N ALA A 99 17.39 -10.81 -7.27
CA ALA A 99 15.94 -10.84 -7.13
C ALA A 99 15.23 -9.88 -8.09
N LEU A 100 15.78 -8.69 -8.31
CA LEU A 100 15.25 -7.73 -9.29
C LEU A 100 15.39 -8.26 -10.73
N VAL A 101 16.51 -8.89 -11.08
CA VAL A 101 16.70 -9.52 -12.40
C VAL A 101 15.65 -10.61 -12.63
N HIS A 102 15.49 -11.54 -11.69
CA HIS A 102 14.48 -12.59 -11.80
C HIS A 102 13.04 -12.05 -11.77
N PHE A 103 12.80 -10.94 -11.09
CA PHE A 103 11.50 -10.27 -11.12
C PHE A 103 11.20 -9.73 -12.53
N VAL A 104 12.13 -8.99 -13.15
CA VAL A 104 11.91 -8.43 -14.49
C VAL A 104 11.80 -9.50 -15.58
N GLU A 105 12.39 -10.68 -15.39
CA GLU A 105 12.23 -11.85 -16.27
C GLU A 105 10.84 -12.50 -16.18
N ARG A 106 10.13 -12.31 -15.06
CA ARG A 106 8.83 -12.96 -14.78
C ARG A 106 7.63 -12.05 -15.01
N VAL A 107 7.81 -10.73 -14.96
CA VAL A 107 6.73 -9.78 -15.25
C VAL A 107 6.48 -9.68 -16.76
N GLY A 108 5.27 -9.26 -17.15
CA GLY A 108 4.93 -9.06 -18.55
C GLY A 108 5.68 -7.87 -19.17
N ALA A 109 5.61 -7.79 -20.50
CA ALA A 109 6.23 -6.70 -21.25
C ALA A 109 5.68 -5.32 -20.85
N ASP A 110 4.39 -5.25 -20.55
CA ASP A 110 3.71 -4.01 -20.14
C ASP A 110 4.17 -3.53 -18.76
N GLU A 111 4.30 -4.44 -17.78
CA GLU A 111 4.84 -4.12 -16.47
C GLU A 111 6.32 -3.70 -16.56
N ALA A 112 7.13 -4.39 -17.37
CA ALA A 112 8.52 -4.00 -17.61
C ALA A 112 8.62 -2.61 -18.24
N GLN A 113 7.74 -2.28 -19.20
CA GLN A 113 7.64 -0.95 -19.80
C GLN A 113 7.24 0.10 -18.75
N ALA A 114 6.27 -0.21 -17.88
CA ALA A 114 5.83 0.67 -16.81
C ALA A 114 6.97 0.98 -15.82
N LEU A 115 7.75 -0.03 -15.41
CA LEU A 115 8.92 0.15 -14.53
C LEU A 115 9.97 1.04 -15.17
N ARG A 116 10.26 0.85 -16.48
CA ARG A 116 11.21 1.71 -17.21
C ARG A 116 10.77 3.17 -17.24
N ARG A 117 9.49 3.43 -17.50
CA ARG A 117 8.92 4.80 -17.49
C ARG A 117 9.04 5.43 -16.10
N ALA A 118 8.62 4.72 -15.06
CA ALA A 118 8.68 5.22 -13.69
C ALA A 118 10.12 5.56 -13.25
N LEU A 119 11.11 4.73 -13.60
CA LEU A 119 12.52 5.00 -13.32
C LEU A 119 13.04 6.23 -14.08
N ALA A 120 12.66 6.41 -15.34
CA ALA A 120 13.07 7.57 -16.13
C ALA A 120 12.48 8.89 -15.56
N GLU A 121 11.21 8.88 -15.15
CA GLU A 121 10.57 10.03 -14.50
C GLU A 121 11.24 10.39 -13.18
N LEU A 122 11.56 9.40 -12.34
CA LEU A 122 12.28 9.62 -11.09
C LEU A 122 13.66 10.24 -11.32
N GLN A 123 14.40 9.79 -12.33
CA GLN A 123 15.71 10.35 -12.68
C GLN A 123 15.61 11.79 -13.20
N ALA A 124 14.59 12.08 -14.01
CA ALA A 124 14.33 13.44 -14.49
C ALA A 124 14.03 14.40 -13.33
N ASN A 125 13.22 13.96 -12.37
CA ASN A 125 12.87 14.74 -11.18
C ASN A 125 14.03 14.93 -10.19
N GLN A 126 15.05 14.07 -10.23
CA GLN A 126 16.24 14.15 -9.38
C GLN A 126 17.38 14.98 -10.01
N ARG A 127 17.24 15.43 -11.26
CA ARG A 127 18.29 16.20 -11.94
C ARG A 127 18.26 17.65 -11.42
N PRO A 128 19.32 18.14 -10.74
CA PRO A 128 19.35 19.52 -10.26
C PRO A 128 19.32 20.47 -11.46
N ALA A 129 18.60 21.59 -11.32
CA ALA A 129 18.58 22.66 -12.31
C ALA A 129 20.03 23.07 -12.66
N PRO A 130 20.38 23.26 -13.94
CA PRO A 130 21.71 23.71 -14.30
C PRO A 130 22.02 25.04 -13.59
N PRO A 131 23.26 25.24 -13.10
CA PRO A 131 23.61 26.50 -12.44
C PRO A 131 23.34 27.63 -13.42
N ALA A 132 22.49 28.58 -13.02
CA ALA A 132 22.24 29.80 -13.77
C ALA A 132 23.59 30.43 -14.11
N GLY A 133 23.88 30.53 -15.41
CA GLY A 133 25.18 30.94 -15.91
C GLY A 133 25.64 32.21 -15.23
N VAL A 134 26.82 32.15 -14.62
CA VAL A 134 27.56 33.34 -14.22
C VAL A 134 27.79 34.15 -15.49
N PRO A 135 27.34 35.42 -15.59
CA PRO A 135 27.70 36.26 -16.72
C PRO A 135 29.22 36.37 -16.74
N ALA A 136 29.83 35.99 -17.86
CA ALA A 136 31.22 36.26 -18.13
C ALA A 136 31.37 37.79 -18.25
N GLU A 137 31.80 38.45 -17.19
CA GLU A 137 32.29 39.82 -17.27
C GLU A 137 33.70 39.79 -17.89
N ALA A 138 33.81 40.52 -18.99
CA ALA A 138 35.01 40.75 -19.78
C ALA A 138 35.75 42.00 -19.30
#